data_AF-A0AAE8N7I3-F1
#
_entry.id   AF-A0AAE8N7I3-F1
#
_cell.length_a   1.000
_cell.length_b   1.000
_cell.length_c   1.000
_cell.angle_alpha   90.00
_cell.angle_beta   90.00
_cell.angle_gamma   90.00
#
_symmetry.space_group_name_H-M   'P 1'
#
loop_
_entity.id
_entity.type
_entity.pdbx_description
1 polymer ?
#
loop_
_entity_poly.entity_id
_entity_poly.type
_entity_poly.pdbx_seq_one_letter_code
_entity_poly.pdbx_strand_id
1 'polypeptide(L)'
;MNCDICQRPHHTSRLPFLCAVDARNVCYDGRVRTLQVLLKNEELQNRISDLVTTSTGEAGAQSTGGPSQSPAKSAVVESLVSQRALSEDRTNQILAQAEKLRLDIAAARNEIKAKRETNARRKSDLVSASSGIESRRAKALDSTEKSIHTLRNQWNRSSDRMAATRAFLCMEAAKLYGLRRLKKGSSRYEFKLGGIEVVDLASMNALSPEFITTSLAHTAHILILASHYLSIRLPAEITMPHRDHPRPTIFAPMSSYQQMDSGSRPVDGNPIPSLSNQGRNSDAGNTARPRPLFVDRPLSVLAKEDPSTYSFFLEGVTLLAYDVAWACLSQNVPIGDRSSFEDVCNMGRNLYNLLIGQQLHSNQTAKIYPSVSAPESPSDGDDLDHAKPTTAALMMGRYSHGTAHKFLGSAAGTEFVRSFKLPAPIKLADRLKRKLTSELSVPEWEVVENGDWEVEEA
;
A
#
# COMPACT_ATOMS: atom_id res chain seq x y z
N MET A 1 33.58 -21.62 21.29
CA MET A 1 33.76 -20.16 21.36
C MET A 1 33.20 -19.60 20.07
N ASN A 2 32.08 -18.88 20.14
CA ASN A 2 31.61 -18.12 18.97
C ASN A 2 32.43 -16.83 18.91
N CYS A 3 32.69 -16.31 17.71
CA CYS A 3 33.37 -15.03 17.58
C CYS A 3 32.44 -13.91 18.07
N ASP A 4 32.87 -13.07 19.01
CA ASP A 4 32.02 -11.98 19.56
C ASP A 4 31.66 -10.91 18.51
N ILE A 5 32.38 -10.85 17.39
CA ILE A 5 32.15 -9.90 16.30
C ILE A 5 31.16 -10.43 15.26
N CYS A 6 31.35 -11.67 14.78
CA CYS A 6 30.49 -12.25 13.74
C CYS A 6 29.46 -13.27 14.28
N GLN A 7 29.46 -13.51 15.60
CA GLN A 7 28.59 -14.40 16.37
C GLN A 7 28.48 -15.85 15.88
N ARG A 8 29.33 -16.29 14.93
CA ARG A 8 29.31 -17.65 14.39
C ARG A 8 30.17 -18.63 15.18
N PRO A 9 29.79 -19.92 15.22
CA PRO A 9 30.64 -20.99 15.75
C PRO A 9 31.82 -21.24 14.80
N HIS A 10 33.03 -21.39 15.35
CA HIS A 10 34.24 -21.70 14.58
C HIS A 10 34.11 -23.08 13.91
N HIS A 11 34.03 -23.09 12.57
CA HIS A 11 34.12 -24.30 11.77
C HIS A 11 35.52 -24.44 11.16
N THR A 12 36.07 -25.65 11.21
CA THR A 12 37.46 -25.96 10.83
C THR A 12 37.69 -26.16 9.33
N SER A 13 36.65 -26.07 8.48
CA SER A 13 36.79 -26.32 7.05
C SER A 13 36.02 -25.32 6.16
N ARG A 14 36.80 -24.48 5.47
CA ARG A 14 36.52 -23.79 4.20
C ARG A 14 35.26 -22.92 4.09
N LEU A 15 35.25 -21.78 4.79
CA LEU A 15 34.49 -20.60 4.37
C LEU A 15 35.43 -19.37 4.30
N PRO A 16 35.18 -18.39 3.41
CA PRO A 16 36.00 -17.18 3.32
C PRO A 16 35.97 -16.39 4.63
N PHE A 17 37.13 -15.86 5.04
CA PHE A 17 37.27 -15.06 6.25
C PHE A 17 36.42 -13.78 6.15
N LEU A 18 35.45 -13.60 7.06
CA LEU A 18 34.56 -12.44 7.06
C LEU A 18 34.94 -11.37 8.10
N CYS A 19 35.80 -11.69 9.06
CA CYS A 19 36.32 -10.70 10.01
C CYS A 19 37.78 -10.99 10.42
N ALA A 20 38.46 -9.96 10.92
CA ALA A 20 39.85 -10.05 11.35
C ALA A 20 40.07 -11.06 12.50
N VAL A 21 39.06 -11.28 13.36
CA VAL A 21 39.15 -12.21 14.49
C VAL A 21 39.09 -13.67 14.01
N ASP A 22 38.28 -13.99 13.00
CA ASP A 22 38.23 -15.33 12.42
C ASP A 22 39.55 -15.69 11.73
N ALA A 23 40.13 -14.75 10.99
CA ALA A 23 41.45 -14.91 10.39
C ALA A 23 42.52 -15.14 11.47
N ARG A 24 42.49 -14.36 12.56
CA ARG A 24 43.41 -14.49 13.69
C ARG A 24 43.28 -15.86 14.39
N ASN A 25 42.06 -16.34 14.61
CA ASN A 25 41.78 -17.62 15.28
C ASN A 25 42.25 -18.84 14.48
N VAL A 26 42.18 -18.79 13.16
CA VAL A 26 42.74 -19.85 12.31
C VAL A 26 44.28 -19.86 12.35
N CYS A 27 44.92 -18.69 12.39
CA CYS A 27 46.39 -18.60 12.47
C CYS A 27 46.96 -18.97 13.85
N TYR A 28 46.16 -18.90 14.92
CA TYR A 28 46.65 -19.13 16.29
C TYR A 28 47.19 -20.55 16.52
N ASP A 29 46.49 -21.57 16.04
CA ASP A 29 46.90 -22.97 16.22
C ASP A 29 48.25 -23.24 15.51
N GLY A 30 48.42 -22.71 14.31
CA GLY A 30 49.70 -22.76 13.60
C GLY A 30 50.84 -22.09 14.38
N ARG A 31 50.60 -20.87 14.91
CA ARG A 31 51.62 -20.13 15.68
C ARG A 31 52.03 -20.84 16.97
N VAL A 32 51.07 -21.46 17.68
CA VAL A 32 51.36 -22.23 18.90
C VAL A 32 52.22 -23.45 18.57
N ARG A 33 51.90 -24.17 17.48
CA ARG A 33 52.72 -25.31 17.03
C ARG A 33 54.13 -24.88 16.63
N THR A 34 54.29 -23.76 15.93
CA THR A 34 55.62 -23.22 15.58
C THR A 34 56.41 -22.86 16.83
N LEU A 35 55.79 -22.21 17.83
CA LEU A 35 56.43 -21.90 19.11
C LEU A 35 56.90 -23.17 19.85
N GLN A 36 56.06 -24.21 19.89
CA GLN A 36 56.44 -25.49 20.50
C GLN A 36 57.63 -26.14 19.80
N VAL A 37 57.71 -26.05 18.48
CA VAL A 37 58.85 -26.57 17.70
C VAL A 37 60.11 -25.76 17.99
N LEU A 38 60.03 -24.43 18.07
CA LEU A 38 61.16 -23.56 18.38
C LEU A 38 61.71 -23.81 19.79
N LEU A 39 60.83 -23.96 20.79
CA LEU A 39 61.23 -24.29 22.16
C LEU A 39 61.94 -25.65 22.25
N LYS A 40 61.46 -26.66 21.50
CA LYS A 40 62.14 -27.96 21.41
C LYS A 40 63.49 -27.85 20.70
N ASN A 41 63.60 -26.99 19.69
CA ASN A 41 64.86 -26.76 18.99
C ASN A 41 65.89 -26.07 19.91
N GLU A 42 65.45 -25.09 20.70
CA GLU A 42 66.28 -24.43 21.71
C GLU A 42 66.75 -25.43 22.80
N GLU A 43 65.87 -26.30 23.30
CA GLU A 43 66.25 -27.38 24.23
C GLU A 43 67.32 -28.31 23.62
N LEU A 44 67.17 -28.68 22.34
CA LEU A 44 68.14 -29.52 21.63
C LEU A 44 69.47 -28.78 21.39
N GLN A 45 69.45 -27.50 21.04
CA GLN A 45 70.65 -26.69 20.86
C GLN A 45 71.43 -26.51 22.17
N ASN A 46 70.74 -26.35 23.30
CA ASN A 46 71.36 -26.30 24.62
C ASN A 46 72.03 -27.65 24.96
N ARG A 47 71.35 -28.78 24.72
CA ARG A 47 71.95 -30.11 24.91
C ARG A 47 73.17 -30.34 24.03
N ILE A 48 73.15 -29.88 22.78
CA ILE A 48 74.32 -29.99 21.88
C ILE A 48 75.46 -29.10 22.38
N SER A 49 75.18 -27.88 22.84
CA SER A 49 76.20 -26.97 23.38
C SER A 49 76.83 -27.50 24.67
N ASP A 50 76.04 -28.10 25.57
CA ASP A 50 76.53 -28.78 26.77
C ASP A 50 77.44 -29.97 26.41
N LEU A 51 77.09 -30.74 25.38
CA LEU A 51 77.91 -31.85 24.90
C LEU A 51 79.21 -31.39 24.21
N VAL A 52 79.20 -30.26 23.50
CA VAL A 52 80.39 -29.69 22.83
C VAL A 52 81.36 -29.05 23.84
N THR A 53 80.85 -28.44 24.90
CA THR A 53 81.69 -27.89 25.99
C THR A 53 82.29 -28.97 26.88
N THR A 54 81.60 -30.10 27.07
CA THR A 54 82.13 -31.26 27.82
C THR A 54 83.07 -32.16 27.00
N SER A 55 83.04 -32.10 25.67
CA SER A 55 83.94 -32.88 24.79
C SER A 55 85.22 -32.15 24.37
N THR A 56 85.40 -30.89 24.79
CA THR A 56 86.60 -30.06 24.49
C THR A 56 87.52 -29.83 25.69
N GLY A 57 87.20 -30.39 26.87
CA GLY A 57 88.07 -30.35 28.04
C GLY A 57 87.94 -31.65 28.83
N GLU A 58 88.75 -32.66 28.46
CA GLU A 58 89.32 -33.70 29.34
C GLU A 58 89.87 -34.87 28.49
N ALA A 59 91.04 -34.64 27.90
CA ALA A 59 91.92 -35.68 27.38
C ALA A 59 93.35 -35.40 27.89
N GLY A 60 93.82 -36.24 28.80
CA GLY A 60 95.17 -36.19 29.39
C GLY A 60 95.10 -36.53 30.87
N ALA A 61 95.29 -37.80 31.22
CA ALA A 61 96.55 -38.30 31.79
C ALA A 61 96.62 -37.98 33.31
N GLN A 62 96.96 -38.89 34.21
CA GLN A 62 97.66 -40.16 34.13
C GLN A 62 97.63 -40.76 35.56
N SER A 63 97.73 -42.10 35.65
CA SER A 63 98.53 -42.89 36.62
C SER A 63 98.65 -42.40 38.09
N THR A 64 98.60 -43.18 39.17
CA THR A 64 98.92 -44.59 39.49
C THR A 64 99.02 -44.58 41.02
N GLY A 65 98.62 -45.62 41.75
CA GLY A 65 98.92 -45.57 43.20
C GLY A 65 98.41 -46.64 44.16
N GLY A 66 98.24 -47.89 43.74
CA GLY A 66 98.45 -49.04 44.62
C GLY A 66 97.51 -49.26 45.83
N PRO A 67 97.62 -50.42 46.49
CA PRO A 67 96.43 -51.18 46.91
C PRO A 67 96.33 -51.36 48.43
N SER A 68 95.12 -51.47 48.98
CA SER A 68 94.87 -52.39 50.11
C SER A 68 93.38 -52.60 50.43
N GLN A 69 92.94 -53.84 50.25
CA GLN A 69 92.08 -54.62 51.16
C GLN A 69 90.69 -54.07 51.57
N SER A 70 89.66 -54.64 50.92
CA SER A 70 88.37 -55.13 51.45
C SER A 70 87.78 -54.48 52.72
N PRO A 71 86.56 -53.90 52.62
CA PRO A 71 85.36 -54.74 52.57
C PRO A 71 84.37 -54.32 51.46
N ALA A 72 84.86 -54.16 50.23
CA ALA A 72 84.03 -53.75 49.09
C ALA A 72 82.97 -54.81 48.68
N LYS A 73 83.15 -56.10 48.99
CA LYS A 73 82.22 -57.16 48.54
C LYS A 73 80.87 -57.14 49.28
N SER A 74 80.84 -56.79 50.57
CA SER A 74 79.58 -56.66 51.33
C SER A 74 78.81 -55.42 50.87
N ALA A 75 79.49 -54.28 50.73
CA ALA A 75 78.88 -53.03 50.26
C ALA A 75 78.39 -53.12 48.80
N VAL A 76 79.10 -53.84 47.92
CA VAL A 76 78.67 -54.07 46.53
C VAL A 76 77.48 -55.04 46.46
N VAL A 77 77.48 -56.12 47.23
CA VAL A 77 76.34 -57.05 47.29
C VAL A 77 75.10 -56.39 47.90
N GLU A 78 75.26 -55.61 48.97
CA GLU A 78 74.19 -54.83 49.61
C GLU A 78 73.69 -53.69 48.69
N SER A 79 74.59 -53.05 47.93
CA SER A 79 74.21 -52.11 46.86
C SER A 79 73.43 -52.78 45.73
N LEU A 80 73.78 -54.02 45.34
CA LEU A 80 73.05 -54.77 44.30
C LEU A 80 71.68 -55.26 44.81
N VAL A 81 71.59 -55.69 46.06
CA VAL A 81 70.32 -56.11 46.69
C VAL A 81 69.39 -54.91 46.88
N SER A 82 69.90 -53.78 47.36
CA SER A 82 69.12 -52.54 47.46
C SER A 82 68.71 -52.00 46.09
N GLN A 83 69.59 -52.03 45.08
CA GLN A 83 69.25 -51.66 43.71
C GLN A 83 68.19 -52.58 43.10
N ARG A 84 68.26 -53.89 43.39
CA ARG A 84 67.24 -54.86 43.00
C ARG A 84 65.89 -54.56 43.68
N ALA A 85 65.87 -54.34 45.00
CA ALA A 85 64.66 -53.99 45.74
C ALA A 85 64.04 -52.69 45.23
N LEU A 86 64.85 -51.66 44.93
CA LEU A 86 64.41 -50.41 44.31
C LEU A 86 63.86 -50.61 42.89
N SER A 87 64.44 -51.53 42.12
CA SER A 87 63.93 -51.87 40.78
C SER A 87 62.60 -52.62 40.87
N GLU A 88 62.46 -53.55 41.82
CA GLU A 88 61.25 -54.32 42.06
C GLU A 88 60.12 -53.40 42.55
N ASP A 89 60.41 -52.49 43.49
CA ASP A 89 59.44 -51.48 43.95
C ASP A 89 59.01 -50.53 42.83
N ARG A 90 59.94 -50.06 41.99
CA ARG A 90 59.59 -49.28 40.78
C ARG A 90 58.72 -50.07 39.82
N THR A 91 59.01 -51.36 39.58
CA THR A 91 58.16 -52.19 38.72
C THR A 91 56.77 -52.39 39.32
N ASN A 92 56.67 -52.57 40.63
CA ASN A 92 55.39 -52.69 41.33
C ASN A 92 54.58 -51.39 41.26
N GLN A 93 55.23 -50.24 41.41
CA GLN A 93 54.59 -48.93 41.23
C GLN A 93 54.09 -48.71 39.80
N ILE A 94 54.89 -49.09 38.78
CA ILE A 94 54.49 -49.01 37.38
C ILE A 94 53.30 -49.95 37.10
N LEU A 95 53.32 -51.17 37.64
CA LEU A 95 52.22 -52.12 37.49
C LEU A 95 50.94 -51.60 38.15
N ALA A 96 51.03 -51.06 39.37
CA ALA A 96 49.89 -50.47 40.06
C ALA A 96 49.31 -49.26 39.30
N GLN A 97 50.17 -48.40 38.73
CA GLN A 97 49.75 -47.30 37.88
C GLN A 97 49.11 -47.78 36.57
N ALA A 98 49.63 -48.86 35.96
CA ALA A 98 49.06 -49.46 34.77
C ALA A 98 47.69 -50.12 35.05
N GLU A 99 47.52 -50.78 36.19
CA GLU A 99 46.22 -51.32 36.62
C GLU A 99 45.21 -50.21 36.87
N LYS A 100 45.61 -49.14 37.58
CA LYS A 100 44.78 -47.95 37.77
C LYS A 100 44.35 -47.35 36.43
N LEU A 101 45.28 -47.17 35.50
CA LEU A 101 44.97 -46.65 34.16
C LEU A 101 43.99 -47.55 33.40
N ARG A 102 44.11 -48.89 33.52
CA ARG A 102 43.16 -49.82 32.90
C ARG A 102 41.75 -49.68 33.49
N LEU A 103 41.64 -49.50 34.80
CA LEU A 103 40.36 -49.25 35.48
C LEU A 103 39.76 -47.91 35.03
N ASP A 104 40.57 -46.86 34.96
CA ASP A 104 40.13 -45.53 34.51
C ASP A 104 39.66 -45.55 33.05
N ILE A 105 40.38 -46.26 32.16
CA ILE A 105 39.98 -46.45 30.76
C ILE A 105 38.67 -47.24 30.67
N ALA A 106 38.49 -48.28 31.48
CA ALA A 106 37.26 -49.05 31.51
C ALA A 106 36.07 -48.19 32.00
N ALA A 107 36.27 -47.39 33.06
CA ALA A 107 35.28 -46.46 33.57
C ALA A 107 34.91 -45.39 32.53
N ALA A 108 35.89 -44.76 31.89
CA ALA A 108 35.67 -43.77 30.84
C ALA A 108 34.95 -44.36 29.62
N ARG A 109 35.27 -45.60 29.22
CA ARG A 109 34.56 -46.32 28.15
C ARG A 109 33.09 -46.57 28.50
N ASN A 110 32.81 -46.97 29.73
CA ASN A 110 31.44 -47.16 30.23
C ASN A 110 30.66 -45.84 30.25
N GLU A 111 31.30 -44.75 30.70
CA GLU A 111 30.69 -43.42 30.70
C GLU A 111 30.38 -42.92 29.28
N ILE A 112 31.31 -43.12 28.32
CA ILE A 112 31.08 -42.77 26.91
C ILE A 112 29.91 -43.57 26.34
N LYS A 113 29.82 -44.87 26.65
CA LYS A 113 28.70 -45.72 26.20
C LYS A 113 27.37 -45.21 26.76
N ALA A 114 27.30 -44.92 28.06
CA ALA A 114 26.11 -44.38 28.70
C ALA A 114 25.68 -43.01 28.12
N LYS A 115 26.64 -42.12 27.87
CA LYS A 115 26.39 -40.81 27.23
C LYS A 115 25.89 -40.97 25.79
N ARG A 116 26.44 -41.93 25.03
CA ARG A 116 25.98 -42.23 23.66
C ARG A 116 24.54 -42.76 23.65
N GLU A 117 24.20 -43.68 24.55
CA GLU A 117 22.84 -44.19 24.69
C GLU A 117 21.85 -43.09 25.09
N THR A 118 22.24 -42.22 26.02
CA THR A 118 21.41 -41.06 26.42
C THR A 118 21.16 -40.11 25.25
N ASN A 119 22.19 -39.80 24.46
CA ASN A 119 22.04 -38.96 23.27
C ASN A 119 21.21 -39.64 22.18
N ALA A 120 21.32 -40.96 22.00
CA ALA A 120 20.50 -41.71 21.05
C ALA A 120 19.01 -41.66 21.45
N ARG A 121 18.70 -41.84 22.74
CA ARG A 121 17.34 -41.68 23.29
C ARG A 121 16.80 -40.28 23.04
N ARG A 122 17.55 -39.24 23.41
CA ARG A 122 17.16 -37.83 23.15
C ARG A 122 16.88 -37.55 21.68
N LYS A 123 17.70 -38.07 20.76
CA LYS A 123 17.47 -37.94 19.31
C LYS A 123 16.18 -38.63 18.88
N SER A 124 15.93 -39.85 19.36
CA SER A 124 14.68 -40.58 19.10
C SER A 124 13.46 -39.82 19.62
N ASP A 125 13.55 -39.26 20.83
CA ASP A 125 12.47 -38.48 21.45
C ASP A 125 12.18 -37.20 20.64
N LEU A 126 13.22 -36.51 20.16
CA LEU A 126 13.08 -35.33 19.30
C LEU A 126 12.46 -35.68 17.94
N VAL A 127 12.85 -36.79 17.30
CA VAL A 127 12.24 -37.24 16.03
C VAL A 127 10.77 -37.60 16.25
N SER A 128 10.46 -38.28 17.35
CA SER A 128 9.09 -38.65 17.70
C SER A 128 8.22 -37.41 18.00
N ALA A 129 8.76 -36.44 18.75
CA ALA A 129 8.08 -35.18 19.06
C ALA A 129 7.91 -34.27 17.84
N SER A 130 8.88 -34.25 16.93
CA SER A 130 8.82 -33.46 15.69
C SER A 130 8.00 -34.11 14.58
N SER A 131 7.73 -35.41 14.69
CA SER A 131 6.90 -36.13 13.73
C SER A 131 5.50 -35.49 13.63
N GLY A 132 5.05 -35.26 12.40
CA GLY A 132 3.74 -34.68 12.12
C GLY A 132 3.59 -33.18 12.37
N ILE A 133 4.61 -32.46 12.86
CA ILE A 133 4.54 -30.98 12.96
C ILE A 133 4.32 -30.36 11.59
N GLU A 134 5.09 -30.80 10.58
CA GLU A 134 4.98 -30.25 9.23
C GLU A 134 3.61 -30.54 8.61
N SER A 135 3.08 -31.74 8.80
CA SER A 135 1.72 -32.09 8.36
C SER A 135 0.65 -31.23 9.04
N ARG A 136 0.78 -30.98 10.35
CA ARG A 136 -0.14 -30.08 11.07
C ARG A 136 -0.02 -28.64 10.57
N ARG A 137 1.21 -28.16 10.31
CA ARG A 137 1.46 -26.82 9.76
C ARG A 137 0.86 -26.65 8.37
N ALA A 138 1.07 -27.62 7.48
CA ALA A 138 0.50 -27.61 6.14
C ALA A 138 -1.04 -27.60 6.18
N LYS A 139 -1.66 -28.43 7.04
CA LYS A 139 -3.12 -28.43 7.23
C LYS A 139 -3.65 -27.11 7.78
N ALA A 140 -2.93 -26.48 8.70
CA ALA A 140 -3.31 -25.17 9.23
C ALA A 140 -3.24 -24.09 8.14
N LEU A 141 -2.18 -24.10 7.32
CA LEU A 141 -2.03 -23.16 6.20
C LEU A 141 -3.15 -23.34 5.16
N ASP A 142 -3.42 -24.56 4.71
CA ASP A 142 -4.50 -24.87 3.77
C ASP A 142 -5.88 -24.43 4.31
N SER A 143 -6.14 -24.65 5.60
CA SER A 143 -7.37 -24.18 6.26
C SER A 143 -7.47 -22.65 6.27
N THR A 144 -6.36 -21.94 6.56
CA THR A 144 -6.34 -20.47 6.52
C THR A 144 -6.52 -19.93 5.11
N GLU A 145 -5.91 -20.55 4.11
CA GLU A 145 -6.01 -20.15 2.71
C GLU A 145 -7.45 -20.31 2.19
N LYS A 146 -8.08 -21.46 2.45
CA LYS A 146 -9.51 -21.68 2.15
C LYS A 146 -10.39 -20.64 2.82
N SER A 147 -10.12 -20.31 4.09
CA SER A 147 -10.88 -19.29 4.83
C SER A 147 -10.71 -17.90 4.21
N ILE A 148 -9.49 -17.54 3.80
CA ILE A 148 -9.20 -16.27 3.10
C ILE A 148 -9.94 -16.22 1.76
N HIS A 149 -9.90 -17.30 0.98
CA HIS A 149 -10.58 -17.36 -0.31
C HIS A 149 -12.10 -17.20 -0.16
N THR A 150 -12.68 -17.92 0.81
CA THR A 150 -14.12 -17.85 1.10
C THR A 150 -14.53 -16.46 1.55
N LEU A 151 -13.76 -15.85 2.46
CA LEU A 151 -14.02 -14.48 2.94
C LEU A 151 -13.88 -13.46 1.81
N ARG A 152 -12.88 -13.59 0.95
CA ARG A 152 -12.67 -12.68 -0.20
C ARG A 152 -13.83 -12.78 -1.19
N ASN A 153 -14.32 -13.99 -1.46
CA ASN A 153 -15.48 -14.20 -2.32
C ASN A 153 -16.75 -13.58 -1.71
N GLN A 154 -16.98 -13.77 -0.41
CA GLN A 154 -18.11 -13.13 0.30
C GLN A 154 -18.01 -11.59 0.28
N TRP A 155 -16.81 -11.05 0.52
CA TRP A 155 -16.52 -9.62 0.48
C TRP A 155 -16.77 -9.02 -0.90
N ASN A 156 -16.33 -9.70 -1.97
CA ASN A 156 -16.62 -9.33 -3.36
C ASN A 156 -18.13 -9.33 -3.66
N ARG A 157 -18.84 -10.41 -3.31
CA ARG A 157 -20.29 -10.52 -3.54
C ARG A 157 -21.08 -9.45 -2.79
N SER A 158 -20.70 -9.16 -1.55
CA SER A 158 -21.31 -8.09 -0.75
C SER A 158 -21.09 -6.71 -1.40
N SER A 159 -19.86 -6.45 -1.87
CA SER A 159 -19.54 -5.20 -2.58
C SER A 159 -20.32 -5.04 -3.90
N ASP A 160 -20.43 -6.10 -4.70
CA ASP A 160 -21.20 -6.06 -5.95
C ASP A 160 -22.70 -5.86 -5.68
N ARG A 161 -23.26 -6.51 -4.65
CA ARG A 161 -24.65 -6.28 -4.23
C ARG A 161 -24.88 -4.84 -3.80
N MET A 162 -23.96 -4.27 -3.02
CA MET A 162 -24.03 -2.88 -2.60
C MET A 162 -23.97 -1.92 -3.81
N ALA A 163 -23.06 -2.15 -4.75
CA ALA A 163 -22.97 -1.36 -5.97
C ALA A 163 -24.29 -1.39 -6.77
N ALA A 164 -24.89 -2.57 -6.93
CA ALA A 164 -26.18 -2.73 -7.60
C ALA A 164 -27.32 -1.98 -6.88
N THR A 165 -27.36 -2.02 -5.55
CA THR A 165 -28.35 -1.24 -4.77
C THR A 165 -28.17 0.26 -4.96
N ARG A 166 -26.93 0.77 -4.93
CA ARG A 166 -26.64 2.20 -5.15
C ARG A 166 -27.06 2.67 -6.54
N ALA A 167 -26.72 1.87 -7.55
CA ALA A 167 -27.11 2.08 -8.94
C ALA A 167 -28.64 2.14 -9.10
N PHE A 168 -29.36 1.19 -8.49
CA PHE A 168 -30.82 1.16 -8.49
C PHE A 168 -31.41 2.42 -7.84
N LEU A 169 -30.92 2.82 -6.66
CA LEU A 169 -31.40 4.02 -5.96
C LEU A 169 -31.18 5.30 -6.79
N CYS A 170 -30.03 5.42 -7.46
CA CYS A 170 -29.75 6.55 -8.33
C CYS A 170 -30.71 6.62 -9.53
N MET A 171 -30.98 5.47 -10.15
CA MET A 171 -31.91 5.38 -11.28
C MET A 171 -33.34 5.73 -10.87
N GLU A 172 -33.83 5.16 -9.78
CA GLU A 172 -35.18 5.43 -9.30
C GLU A 172 -35.34 6.89 -8.86
N ALA A 173 -34.35 7.44 -8.16
CA ALA A 173 -34.33 8.86 -7.81
C ALA A 173 -34.37 9.75 -9.06
N ALA A 174 -33.58 9.44 -10.10
CA ALA A 174 -33.58 10.19 -11.35
C ALA A 174 -34.94 10.13 -12.07
N LYS A 175 -35.58 8.95 -12.11
CA LYS A 175 -36.93 8.79 -12.69
C LYS A 175 -37.97 9.59 -11.92
N LEU A 176 -37.97 9.52 -10.59
CA LEU A 176 -38.89 10.27 -9.72
C LEU A 176 -38.69 11.77 -9.85
N TYR A 177 -37.44 12.22 -9.98
CA TYR A 177 -37.10 13.63 -10.20
C TYR A 177 -37.38 14.08 -11.65
N GLY A 178 -37.90 13.20 -12.50
CA GLY A 178 -38.34 13.53 -13.86
C GLY A 178 -37.20 13.71 -14.86
N LEU A 179 -36.04 13.08 -14.66
CA LEU A 179 -34.96 13.07 -15.65
C LEU A 179 -35.39 12.28 -16.89
N ARG A 180 -35.49 12.95 -18.04
CA ARG A 180 -35.95 12.35 -19.30
C ARG A 180 -35.10 12.80 -20.48
N ARG A 181 -34.92 11.90 -21.44
CA ARG A 181 -34.34 12.19 -22.74
C ARG A 181 -35.45 12.21 -23.78
N LEU A 182 -35.63 13.34 -24.45
CA LEU A 182 -36.60 13.57 -25.51
C LEU A 182 -35.89 13.72 -26.84
N LYS A 183 -36.47 13.20 -27.92
CA LYS A 183 -35.91 13.36 -29.27
C LYS A 183 -36.43 14.68 -29.85
N LYS A 184 -35.51 15.59 -30.20
CA LYS A 184 -35.79 16.89 -30.83
C LYS A 184 -35.32 16.84 -32.29
N GLY A 185 -36.26 16.61 -33.21
CA GLY A 185 -35.94 16.44 -34.64
C GLY A 185 -35.21 15.14 -34.97
N SER A 186 -34.44 15.10 -36.06
CA SER A 186 -33.87 13.85 -36.59
C SER A 186 -32.71 13.29 -35.75
N SER A 187 -31.84 14.15 -35.17
CA SER A 187 -30.58 13.72 -34.52
C SER A 187 -30.28 14.37 -33.16
N ARG A 188 -31.02 15.41 -32.73
CA ARG A 188 -30.76 16.07 -31.44
C ARG A 188 -31.62 15.49 -30.32
N TYR A 189 -31.03 15.38 -29.14
CA TYR A 189 -31.74 15.00 -27.92
C TYR A 189 -31.83 16.21 -26.98
N GLU A 190 -32.98 16.37 -26.36
CA GLU A 190 -33.25 17.33 -25.30
C GLU A 190 -33.34 16.58 -23.97
N PHE A 191 -32.76 17.15 -22.91
CA PHE A 191 -32.74 16.53 -21.58
C PHE A 191 -33.55 17.40 -20.64
N LYS A 192 -34.57 16.82 -19.99
CA LYS A 192 -35.42 17.52 -19.02
C LYS A 192 -35.24 16.96 -17.62
N LEU A 193 -35.34 17.82 -16.62
CA LEU A 193 -35.26 17.52 -15.20
C LEU A 193 -36.35 18.30 -14.45
N GLY A 194 -37.26 17.60 -13.76
CA GLY A 194 -38.42 18.24 -13.13
C GLY A 194 -39.35 18.97 -14.12
N GLY A 195 -39.39 18.54 -15.39
CA GLY A 195 -40.18 19.19 -16.44
C GLY A 195 -39.50 20.37 -17.15
N ILE A 196 -38.34 20.82 -16.66
CA ILE A 196 -37.56 21.94 -17.21
C ILE A 196 -36.36 21.40 -17.99
N GLU A 197 -35.99 22.02 -19.12
CA GLU A 197 -34.81 21.63 -19.89
C GLU A 197 -33.53 21.92 -19.09
N VAL A 198 -32.57 20.98 -19.13
CA VAL A 198 -31.25 21.17 -18.52
C VAL A 198 -30.52 22.22 -19.35
N VAL A 199 -30.09 23.29 -18.68
CA VAL A 199 -29.46 24.44 -19.33
C VAL A 199 -28.24 24.04 -20.15
N ASP A 200 -28.20 24.47 -21.41
CA ASP A 200 -27.01 24.43 -22.24
C ASP A 200 -26.17 25.67 -21.93
N LEU A 201 -24.94 25.45 -21.45
CA LEU A 201 -24.06 26.50 -20.98
C LEU A 201 -23.67 27.46 -22.11
N ALA A 202 -23.56 26.97 -23.35
CA ALA A 202 -23.16 27.80 -24.48
C ALA A 202 -24.22 28.85 -24.82
N SER A 203 -25.50 28.50 -24.73
CA SER A 203 -26.64 29.33 -25.15
C SER A 203 -27.36 30.05 -23.99
N MET A 204 -26.69 30.19 -22.84
CA MET A 204 -27.29 30.77 -21.63
C MET A 204 -27.75 32.23 -21.78
N ASN A 205 -27.15 33.02 -22.69
CA ASN A 205 -27.52 34.42 -22.88
C ASN A 205 -28.96 34.61 -23.36
N ALA A 206 -29.52 33.63 -24.07
CA ALA A 206 -30.87 33.67 -24.63
C ALA A 206 -31.96 33.26 -23.63
N LEU A 207 -31.58 32.84 -22.42
CA LEU A 207 -32.49 32.26 -21.43
C LEU A 207 -32.85 33.25 -20.32
N SER A 208 -34.04 33.10 -19.74
CA SER A 208 -34.45 33.93 -18.62
C SER A 208 -33.69 33.58 -17.33
N PRO A 209 -33.46 34.53 -16.41
CA PRO A 209 -32.73 34.28 -15.16
C PRO A 209 -33.40 33.23 -14.27
N GLU A 210 -34.74 33.23 -14.25
CA GLU A 210 -35.56 32.26 -13.53
C GLU A 210 -35.36 30.84 -14.07
N PHE A 211 -35.31 30.70 -15.41
CA PHE A 211 -35.07 29.41 -16.05
C PHE A 211 -33.69 28.86 -15.70
N ILE A 212 -32.65 29.68 -15.85
CA ILE A 212 -31.26 29.30 -15.55
C ILE A 212 -31.14 28.86 -14.09
N THR A 213 -31.63 29.69 -13.17
CA THR A 213 -31.56 29.43 -11.73
C THR A 213 -32.29 28.14 -11.35
N THR A 214 -33.48 27.90 -11.90
CA THR A 214 -34.27 26.70 -11.58
C THR A 214 -33.61 25.44 -12.15
N SER A 215 -33.13 25.50 -13.39
CA SER A 215 -32.44 24.39 -14.06
C SER A 215 -31.15 23.98 -13.30
N LEU A 216 -30.35 24.97 -12.88
CA LEU A 216 -29.13 24.74 -12.08
C LEU A 216 -29.45 24.18 -10.69
N ALA A 217 -30.50 24.69 -10.02
CA ALA A 217 -30.91 24.18 -8.72
C ALA A 217 -31.36 22.71 -8.79
N HIS A 218 -32.14 22.35 -9.81
CA HIS A 218 -32.53 20.96 -10.07
C HIS A 218 -31.32 20.06 -10.34
N THR A 219 -30.38 20.53 -11.16
CA THR A 219 -29.13 19.82 -11.51
C THR A 219 -28.28 19.56 -10.27
N ALA A 220 -28.08 20.59 -9.44
CA ALA A 220 -27.35 20.49 -8.17
C ALA A 220 -28.00 19.49 -7.21
N HIS A 221 -29.32 19.56 -7.05
CA HIS A 221 -30.05 18.68 -6.14
C HIS A 221 -29.94 17.19 -6.54
N ILE A 222 -30.21 16.85 -7.81
CA ILE A 222 -30.14 15.45 -8.25
C ILE A 222 -28.70 14.93 -8.19
N LEU A 223 -27.70 15.78 -8.46
CA LEU A 223 -26.29 15.41 -8.38
C LEU A 223 -25.86 15.11 -6.94
N ILE A 224 -26.27 15.92 -5.96
CA ILE A 224 -26.00 15.64 -4.55
C ILE A 224 -26.69 14.34 -4.10
N LEU A 225 -27.96 14.14 -4.49
CA LEU A 225 -28.69 12.93 -4.15
C LEU A 225 -28.02 11.68 -4.73
N ALA A 226 -27.59 11.74 -5.99
CA ALA A 226 -26.82 10.67 -6.62
C ALA A 226 -25.48 10.45 -5.92
N SER A 227 -24.76 11.53 -5.58
CA SER A 227 -23.47 11.46 -4.89
C SER A 227 -23.60 10.82 -3.51
N HIS A 228 -24.69 11.13 -2.80
CA HIS A 228 -25.03 10.52 -1.52
C HIS A 228 -25.26 9.01 -1.66
N TYR A 229 -26.09 8.57 -2.61
CA TYR A 229 -26.33 7.13 -2.85
C TYR A 229 -25.08 6.39 -3.31
N LEU A 230 -24.28 6.98 -4.19
CA LEU A 230 -22.98 6.42 -4.60
C LEU A 230 -21.92 6.49 -3.48
N SER A 231 -22.19 7.27 -2.45
CA SER A 231 -21.28 7.63 -1.37
C SER A 231 -19.95 8.15 -1.92
N ILE A 232 -20.02 9.04 -2.91
CA ILE A 232 -18.88 9.74 -3.49
C ILE A 232 -18.86 11.19 -3.01
N ARG A 233 -17.65 11.70 -2.76
CA ARG A 233 -17.39 13.11 -2.50
C ARG A 233 -17.08 13.79 -3.84
N LEU A 234 -17.83 14.83 -4.18
CA LEU A 234 -17.59 15.63 -5.38
C LEU A 234 -16.36 16.53 -5.20
N PRO A 235 -15.59 16.83 -6.26
CA PRO A 235 -14.46 17.76 -6.19
C PRO A 235 -14.85 19.16 -5.69
N ALA A 236 -15.92 19.74 -6.24
CA ALA A 236 -16.48 20.99 -5.77
C ALA A 236 -17.63 20.70 -4.80
N GLU A 237 -17.59 21.29 -3.60
CA GLU A 237 -18.63 21.06 -2.60
C GLU A 237 -19.87 21.90 -2.93
N ILE A 238 -21.02 21.25 -3.07
CA ILE A 238 -22.29 21.91 -3.30
C ILE A 238 -23.03 22.06 -1.97
N THR A 239 -23.41 23.29 -1.64
CA THR A 239 -24.25 23.61 -0.49
C THR A 239 -25.70 23.74 -0.96
N MET A 240 -26.58 22.91 -0.38
CA MET A 240 -28.02 23.00 -0.63
C MET A 240 -28.64 24.18 0.12
N PRO A 241 -29.83 24.65 -0.31
CA PRO A 241 -30.58 25.66 0.42
C PRO A 241 -30.76 25.29 1.90
N HIS A 242 -30.40 26.22 2.78
CA HIS A 242 -30.65 26.16 4.23
C HIS A 242 -31.06 27.53 4.75
N ARG A 243 -31.30 27.66 6.06
CA ARG A 243 -31.88 28.84 6.70
C ARG A 243 -31.19 30.17 6.33
N ASP A 244 -29.87 30.17 6.17
CA ASP A 244 -29.07 31.38 5.93
C ASP A 244 -28.72 31.58 4.45
N HIS A 245 -28.90 30.54 3.62
CA HIS A 245 -28.65 30.55 2.19
C HIS A 245 -29.81 29.85 1.45
N PRO A 246 -30.82 30.59 0.96
CA PRO A 246 -32.03 30.00 0.35
C PRO A 246 -31.82 29.44 -1.05
N ARG A 247 -30.64 29.65 -1.65
CA ARG A 247 -30.28 29.21 -3.00
C ARG A 247 -28.99 28.39 -2.96
N PRO A 248 -28.83 27.42 -3.88
CA PRO A 248 -27.65 26.57 -3.89
C PRO A 248 -26.39 27.35 -4.26
N THR A 249 -25.27 26.96 -3.66
CA THR A 249 -23.95 27.50 -3.94
C THR A 249 -22.92 26.39 -4.07
N ILE A 250 -21.76 26.68 -4.64
CA ILE A 250 -20.69 25.71 -4.85
C ILE A 250 -19.32 26.29 -4.49
N PHE A 251 -18.49 25.52 -3.79
CA PHE A 251 -17.12 25.90 -3.44
C PHE A 251 -16.13 25.41 -4.49
N ALA A 252 -15.07 26.20 -4.73
CA ALA A 252 -13.97 25.75 -5.56
C ALA A 252 -13.27 24.53 -4.93
N PRO A 253 -12.68 23.60 -5.72
CA PRO A 253 -12.15 22.35 -5.19
C PRO A 253 -11.10 22.50 -4.08
N MET A 254 -10.30 23.57 -4.14
CA MET A 254 -9.29 23.89 -3.12
C MET A 254 -9.90 24.30 -1.78
N SER A 255 -11.16 24.72 -1.78
CA SER A 255 -11.90 25.23 -0.64
C SER A 255 -12.99 24.29 -0.13
N SER A 256 -13.36 23.30 -0.95
CA SER A 256 -14.34 22.27 -0.62
C SER A 256 -13.96 21.50 0.65
N TYR A 257 -14.93 21.25 1.51
CA TYR A 257 -14.86 20.46 2.74
C TYR A 257 -13.90 20.98 3.82
N GLN A 258 -13.38 22.22 3.68
CA GLN A 258 -12.49 22.83 4.68
C GLN A 258 -13.22 23.28 5.94
N GLN A 259 -14.50 23.65 5.83
CA GLN A 259 -15.30 24.11 6.98
C GLN A 259 -15.62 22.99 7.97
N MET A 260 -15.54 21.73 7.54
CA MET A 260 -15.82 20.56 8.38
C MET A 260 -14.68 20.23 9.35
N ASP A 261 -13.47 20.76 9.10
CA ASP A 261 -12.28 20.63 9.97
C ASP A 261 -12.23 21.72 11.07
N SER A 262 -13.06 22.77 10.95
CA SER A 262 -13.21 23.82 11.96
C SER A 262 -14.39 23.46 12.88
N GLY A 263 -14.13 22.63 13.88
CA GLY A 263 -15.14 22.02 14.74
C GLY A 263 -16.17 23.00 15.32
N SER A 264 -17.39 22.97 14.78
CA SER A 264 -18.61 23.40 15.46
C SER A 264 -19.60 22.24 15.52
N ARG A 265 -19.33 21.28 16.42
CA ARG A 265 -20.41 20.42 16.95
C ARG A 265 -21.25 21.29 17.90
N PRO A 266 -22.58 21.32 17.76
CA PRO A 266 -23.42 21.81 18.85
C PRO A 266 -23.43 20.72 19.92
N VAL A 267 -22.64 20.91 20.98
CA VAL A 267 -22.81 20.19 22.25
C VAL A 267 -23.51 21.16 23.18
N ASP A 268 -24.61 20.69 23.75
CA ASP A 268 -25.45 21.38 24.71
C ASP A 268 -24.65 22.03 25.86
N GLY A 269 -25.08 23.24 26.27
CA GLY A 269 -24.81 23.79 27.60
C GLY A 269 -23.86 25.00 27.66
N ASN A 270 -24.45 26.13 28.08
CA ASN A 270 -23.88 27.40 28.54
C ASN A 270 -23.40 28.46 27.52
N PRO A 271 -23.99 29.67 27.54
CA PRO A 271 -23.40 30.85 26.90
C PRO A 271 -22.38 31.48 27.86
N ILE A 272 -21.10 31.49 27.50
CA ILE A 272 -20.12 32.40 28.08
C ILE A 272 -20.08 33.65 27.18
N PRO A 273 -20.33 34.86 27.70
CA PRO A 273 -20.25 36.07 26.91
C PRO A 273 -18.78 36.49 26.75
N SER A 274 -18.17 36.12 25.64
CA SER A 274 -16.88 36.67 25.23
C SER A 274 -17.08 38.04 24.61
N LEU A 275 -17.03 39.07 25.46
CA LEU A 275 -16.77 40.44 25.07
C LEU A 275 -15.43 40.49 24.30
N SER A 276 -15.48 40.75 23.00
CA SER A 276 -14.35 41.39 22.31
C SER A 276 -14.89 42.34 21.25
N ASN A 277 -14.49 43.59 21.45
CA ASN A 277 -14.91 44.79 20.76
C ASN A 277 -14.59 44.77 19.27
N GLN A 278 -15.40 45.55 18.55
CA GLN A 278 -15.06 46.22 17.30
C GLN A 278 -13.59 46.64 17.26
N GLY A 279 -12.86 46.06 16.31
CA GLY A 279 -11.56 46.52 15.85
C GLY A 279 -11.52 46.30 14.34
N ARG A 280 -11.50 47.39 13.57
CA ARG A 280 -11.20 47.39 12.14
C ARG A 280 -9.86 46.70 11.94
N ASN A 281 -9.85 45.44 11.51
CA ASN A 281 -8.67 44.77 10.98
C ASN A 281 -9.04 44.12 9.64
N SER A 282 -8.50 44.74 8.61
CA SER A 282 -8.32 44.21 7.27
C SER A 282 -7.39 42.99 7.30
N ASP A 283 -7.93 41.85 7.72
CA ASP A 283 -7.40 40.51 7.47
C ASP A 283 -8.55 39.58 7.02
N ALA A 284 -9.12 39.92 5.86
CA ALA A 284 -9.99 39.04 5.07
C ALA A 284 -9.16 37.96 4.34
N GLY A 285 -8.26 37.30 5.07
CA GLY A 285 -7.37 36.28 4.56
C GLY A 285 -8.00 34.90 4.62
N ASN A 286 -8.63 34.50 3.51
CA ASN A 286 -8.88 33.09 3.14
C ASN A 286 -10.12 32.39 3.73
N THR A 287 -11.22 33.10 3.97
CA THR A 287 -12.53 32.42 3.97
C THR A 287 -12.92 32.13 2.53
N ALA A 288 -12.97 30.85 2.16
CA ALA A 288 -13.43 30.41 0.85
C ALA A 288 -14.78 31.04 0.50
N ARG A 289 -14.84 31.83 -0.58
CA ARG A 289 -16.10 32.45 -1.02
C ARG A 289 -16.90 31.44 -1.85
N PRO A 290 -18.13 31.07 -1.47
CA PRO A 290 -18.97 30.21 -2.30
C PRO A 290 -19.36 30.92 -3.61
N ARG A 291 -19.47 30.16 -4.69
CA ARG A 291 -19.94 30.63 -5.99
C ARG A 291 -21.45 30.42 -6.10
N PRO A 292 -22.23 31.43 -6.53
CA PRO A 292 -23.67 31.29 -6.68
C PRO A 292 -24.02 30.39 -7.87
N LEU A 293 -25.03 29.53 -7.71
CA LEU A 293 -25.64 28.76 -8.80
C LEU A 293 -26.97 29.38 -9.24
N PHE A 294 -27.10 30.70 -9.11
CA PHE A 294 -28.31 31.45 -9.43
C PHE A 294 -27.97 32.83 -10.00
N VAL A 295 -28.94 33.38 -10.73
CA VAL A 295 -28.91 34.73 -11.28
C VAL A 295 -30.28 35.38 -11.14
N ASP A 296 -30.29 36.65 -10.75
CA ASP A 296 -31.52 37.42 -10.55
C ASP A 296 -31.83 38.36 -11.74
N ARG A 297 -30.90 38.50 -12.70
CA ARG A 297 -31.01 39.38 -13.88
C ARG A 297 -30.42 38.72 -15.12
N PRO A 298 -30.79 39.16 -16.34
CA PRO A 298 -30.21 38.64 -17.57
C PRO A 298 -28.69 38.75 -17.58
N LEU A 299 -28.00 37.74 -18.14
CA LEU A 299 -26.54 37.64 -18.12
C LEU A 299 -25.85 38.82 -18.81
N SER A 300 -26.43 39.33 -19.89
CA SER A 300 -25.95 40.50 -20.63
C SER A 300 -25.95 41.78 -19.79
N VAL A 301 -26.95 41.93 -18.91
CA VAL A 301 -27.07 43.05 -17.97
C VAL A 301 -26.09 42.87 -16.82
N LEU A 302 -26.05 41.67 -16.23
CA LEU A 302 -25.15 41.34 -15.13
C LEU A 302 -23.68 41.54 -15.51
N ALA A 303 -23.29 41.16 -16.74
CA ALA A 303 -21.93 41.33 -17.24
C ALA A 303 -21.50 42.81 -17.32
N LYS A 304 -22.44 43.75 -17.53
CA LYS A 304 -22.18 45.19 -17.61
C LYS A 304 -22.21 45.85 -16.22
N GLU A 305 -23.18 45.49 -15.40
CA GLU A 305 -23.41 46.11 -14.09
C GLU A 305 -22.45 45.59 -13.01
N ASP A 306 -22.23 44.28 -12.95
CA ASP A 306 -21.34 43.65 -11.97
C ASP A 306 -20.53 42.50 -12.61
N PRO A 307 -19.40 42.84 -13.26
CA PRO A 307 -18.52 41.86 -13.88
C PRO A 307 -17.97 40.82 -12.90
N SER A 308 -17.87 41.16 -11.61
CA SER A 308 -17.32 40.28 -10.58
C SER A 308 -18.30 39.16 -10.23
N THR A 309 -19.57 39.51 -9.99
CA THR A 309 -20.65 38.54 -9.73
C THR A 309 -20.92 37.70 -10.97
N TYR A 310 -20.88 38.30 -12.16
CA TYR A 310 -20.94 37.55 -13.42
C TYR A 310 -19.84 36.49 -13.51
N SER A 311 -18.59 36.85 -13.22
CA SER A 311 -17.46 35.90 -13.26
C SER A 311 -17.60 34.78 -12.24
N PHE A 312 -18.04 35.09 -11.01
CA PHE A 312 -18.25 34.07 -9.99
C PHE A 312 -19.40 33.12 -10.31
N PHE A 313 -20.46 33.63 -10.93
CA PHE A 313 -21.55 32.80 -11.40
C PHE A 313 -21.08 31.84 -12.50
N LEU A 314 -20.35 32.32 -13.51
CA LEU A 314 -19.81 31.45 -14.56
C LEU A 314 -18.87 30.39 -13.99
N GLU A 315 -18.00 30.76 -13.05
CA GLU A 315 -17.16 29.80 -12.33
C GLU A 315 -18.01 28.73 -11.63
N GLY A 316 -19.05 29.14 -10.89
CA GLY A 316 -19.97 28.22 -10.23
C GLY A 316 -20.66 27.23 -11.18
N VAL A 317 -21.20 27.72 -12.30
CA VAL A 317 -21.86 26.85 -13.29
C VAL A 317 -20.87 25.88 -13.94
N THR A 318 -19.64 26.32 -14.23
CA THR A 318 -18.62 25.41 -14.76
C THR A 318 -18.13 24.38 -13.74
N LEU A 319 -18.09 24.72 -12.44
CA LEU A 319 -17.80 23.77 -11.38
C LEU A 319 -18.91 22.70 -11.27
N LEU A 320 -20.17 23.09 -11.39
CA LEU A 320 -21.28 22.14 -11.41
C LEU A 320 -21.17 21.16 -12.60
N ALA A 321 -20.88 21.68 -13.79
CA ALA A 321 -20.66 20.84 -14.96
C ALA A 321 -19.44 19.91 -14.80
N TYR A 322 -18.36 20.42 -14.20
CA TYR A 322 -17.17 19.64 -13.88
C TYR A 322 -17.49 18.49 -12.91
N ASP A 323 -18.27 18.74 -11.85
CA ASP A 323 -18.69 17.72 -10.90
C ASP A 323 -19.57 16.64 -11.55
N VAL A 324 -20.49 17.02 -12.44
CA VAL A 324 -21.28 16.05 -13.22
C VAL A 324 -20.37 15.16 -14.05
N ALA A 325 -19.43 15.76 -14.80
CA ALA A 325 -18.48 15.01 -15.63
C ALA A 325 -17.56 14.12 -14.78
N TRP A 326 -17.09 14.62 -13.64
CA TRP A 326 -16.28 13.86 -12.69
C TRP A 326 -17.05 12.68 -12.11
N ALA A 327 -18.33 12.88 -11.73
CA ALA A 327 -19.19 11.82 -11.22
C ALA A 327 -19.38 10.71 -12.26
N CYS A 328 -19.60 11.06 -13.54
CA CYS A 328 -19.62 10.10 -14.64
C CYS A 328 -18.35 9.25 -14.69
N LEU A 329 -17.17 9.89 -14.73
CA LEU A 329 -15.90 9.18 -14.83
C LEU A 329 -15.61 8.31 -13.60
N SER A 330 -15.99 8.77 -12.40
CA SER A 330 -15.88 7.98 -11.17
C SER A 330 -16.66 6.66 -11.23
N GLN A 331 -17.73 6.61 -12.02
CA GLN A 331 -18.59 5.44 -12.22
C GLN A 331 -18.33 4.70 -13.55
N ASN A 332 -17.21 5.02 -14.23
CA ASN A 332 -16.84 4.50 -15.54
C ASN A 332 -17.87 4.80 -16.65
N VAL A 333 -18.56 5.93 -16.56
CA VAL A 333 -19.49 6.41 -17.59
C VAL A 333 -18.73 7.31 -18.56
N PRO A 334 -18.72 6.99 -19.87
CA PRO A 334 -18.07 7.83 -20.86
C PRO A 334 -18.86 9.12 -21.08
N ILE A 335 -18.14 10.24 -21.15
CA ILE A 335 -18.70 11.59 -21.40
C ILE A 335 -18.42 12.11 -22.82
N GLY A 336 -17.83 11.30 -23.70
CA GLY A 336 -17.32 11.75 -25.01
C GLY A 336 -15.84 12.13 -24.94
N ASP A 337 -15.45 13.19 -25.65
CA ASP A 337 -14.08 13.73 -25.58
C ASP A 337 -13.89 14.50 -24.27
N ARG A 338 -13.03 13.97 -23.40
CA ARG A 338 -12.74 14.54 -22.08
C ARG A 338 -12.08 15.91 -22.17
N SER A 339 -11.45 16.25 -23.29
CA SER A 339 -10.81 17.55 -23.52
C SER A 339 -11.75 18.59 -24.16
N SER A 340 -12.89 18.14 -24.70
CA SER A 340 -13.89 18.99 -25.33
C SER A 340 -14.75 19.69 -24.30
N PHE A 341 -14.92 21.01 -24.47
CA PHE A 341 -15.80 21.81 -23.62
C PHE A 341 -17.25 21.34 -23.73
N GLU A 342 -17.74 21.08 -24.95
CA GLU A 342 -19.12 20.66 -25.19
C GLU A 342 -19.44 19.36 -24.46
N ASP A 343 -18.51 18.40 -24.50
CA ASP A 343 -18.75 17.08 -23.92
C ASP A 343 -18.73 17.10 -22.38
N VAL A 344 -17.82 17.88 -21.79
CA VAL A 344 -17.75 18.09 -20.34
C VAL A 344 -18.95 18.90 -19.84
N CYS A 345 -19.33 19.95 -20.56
CA CYS A 345 -20.38 20.89 -20.16
C CYS A 345 -21.81 20.43 -20.49
N ASN A 346 -22.00 19.34 -21.25
CA ASN A 346 -23.33 18.78 -21.51
C ASN A 346 -23.88 18.02 -20.29
N MET A 347 -24.29 18.78 -19.27
CA MET A 347 -24.78 18.24 -17.98
C MET A 347 -25.98 17.32 -18.16
N GLY A 348 -26.92 17.65 -19.05
CA GLY A 348 -28.12 16.85 -19.30
C GLY A 348 -27.80 15.45 -19.83
N ARG A 349 -26.95 15.36 -20.86
CA ARG A 349 -26.49 14.07 -21.42
C ARG A 349 -25.69 13.28 -20.40
N ASN A 350 -24.78 13.94 -19.68
CA ASN A 350 -23.91 13.30 -18.72
C ASN A 350 -24.70 12.74 -17.52
N LEU A 351 -25.63 13.52 -16.94
CA LEU A 351 -26.54 13.05 -15.89
C LEU A 351 -27.43 11.90 -16.37
N TYR A 352 -28.00 12.00 -17.58
CA TYR A 352 -28.81 10.91 -18.13
C TYR A 352 -28.01 9.62 -18.28
N ASN A 353 -26.80 9.71 -18.83
CA ASN A 353 -25.93 8.54 -19.01
C ASN A 353 -25.51 7.93 -17.68
N LEU A 354 -25.20 8.77 -16.69
CA LEU A 354 -24.84 8.35 -15.34
C LEU A 354 -25.98 7.63 -14.64
N LEU A 355 -27.17 8.25 -14.59
CA LEU A 355 -28.25 7.78 -13.71
C LEU A 355 -29.19 6.77 -14.37
N ILE A 356 -29.34 6.81 -15.70
CA ILE A 356 -30.30 5.98 -16.44
C ILE A 356 -29.61 5.15 -17.52
N GLY A 357 -28.76 5.78 -18.34
CA GLY A 357 -28.15 5.17 -19.52
C GLY A 357 -27.36 3.90 -19.23
N GLN A 358 -26.51 3.91 -18.19
CA GLN A 358 -25.69 2.74 -17.83
C GLN A 358 -26.53 1.55 -17.35
N GLN A 359 -27.64 1.79 -16.65
CA GLN A 359 -28.52 0.73 -16.15
C GLN A 359 -29.29 0.04 -17.27
N LEU A 360 -29.67 0.76 -18.32
CA LEU A 360 -30.36 0.17 -19.48
C LEU A 360 -29.47 -0.80 -20.26
N HIS A 361 -28.15 -0.55 -20.31
CA HIS A 361 -27.18 -1.46 -20.93
C HIS A 361 -26.85 -2.66 -20.03
N SER A 362 -26.88 -2.49 -18.70
CA SER A 362 -26.71 -3.58 -17.73
C SER A 362 -27.94 -4.50 -17.64
N ASN A 363 -29.14 -3.99 -17.91
CA ASN A 363 -30.40 -4.73 -17.76
C ASN A 363 -30.72 -5.67 -18.95
N GLN A 364 -29.94 -5.67 -20.03
CA GLN A 364 -30.12 -6.67 -21.10
C GLN A 364 -29.72 -8.10 -20.66
N THR A 365 -29.10 -8.27 -19.48
CA THR A 365 -28.70 -9.59 -18.96
C THR A 365 -29.23 -9.92 -17.56
N ALA A 366 -30.00 -9.03 -16.91
CA ALA A 366 -30.55 -9.29 -15.58
C ALA A 366 -32.08 -9.35 -15.61
N LYS A 367 -32.64 -10.46 -16.12
CA LYS A 367 -34.03 -10.81 -15.82
C LYS A 367 -34.15 -11.09 -14.33
N ILE A 368 -35.02 -10.30 -13.72
CA ILE A 368 -35.41 -10.26 -12.32
C ILE A 368 -36.19 -11.54 -11.99
N TYR A 369 -35.54 -12.67 -11.73
CA TYR A 369 -36.03 -13.81 -10.93
C TYR A 369 -34.86 -14.79 -10.69
N PRO A 370 -34.64 -15.32 -9.47
CA PRO A 370 -33.67 -16.39 -9.28
C PRO A 370 -34.24 -17.68 -9.88
N SER A 371 -33.76 -18.09 -11.05
CA SER A 371 -34.04 -19.43 -11.58
C SER A 371 -33.30 -20.44 -10.70
N VAL A 372 -34.09 -21.23 -9.98
CA VAL A 372 -33.65 -22.46 -9.34
C VAL A 372 -33.27 -23.46 -10.44
N SER A 373 -32.22 -24.23 -10.19
CA SER A 373 -31.78 -25.48 -10.84
C SER A 373 -31.29 -25.45 -12.30
N ALA A 374 -29.98 -25.66 -12.49
CA ALA A 374 -29.38 -26.69 -13.37
C ALA A 374 -27.83 -26.64 -13.37
N PRO A 375 -27.13 -27.77 -13.64
CA PRO A 375 -25.94 -28.17 -12.91
C PRO A 375 -24.58 -27.80 -13.54
N GLU A 376 -23.59 -27.74 -12.66
CA GLU A 376 -22.16 -27.53 -12.91
C GLU A 376 -21.55 -28.65 -13.77
N SER A 377 -20.82 -28.26 -14.82
CA SER A 377 -19.84 -29.11 -15.48
C SER A 377 -18.44 -28.75 -14.97
N PRO A 378 -17.59 -29.73 -14.62
CA PRO A 378 -16.27 -29.47 -14.08
C PRO A 378 -15.28 -29.24 -15.23
N SER A 379 -14.63 -28.09 -15.22
CA SER A 379 -13.44 -27.83 -16.04
C SER A 379 -12.28 -27.60 -15.09
N ASP A 380 -11.52 -28.68 -14.87
CA ASP A 380 -10.14 -28.62 -14.38
C ASP A 380 -9.30 -27.73 -15.30
N GLY A 381 -8.44 -26.90 -14.71
CA GLY A 381 -7.55 -26.03 -15.46
C GLY A 381 -6.95 -24.94 -14.60
N ASP A 382 -5.87 -25.29 -13.92
CA ASP A 382 -4.93 -24.43 -13.23
C ASP A 382 -4.37 -23.38 -14.22
N ASP A 383 -4.70 -22.10 -14.04
CA ASP A 383 -3.98 -20.98 -14.66
C ASP A 383 -4.27 -19.68 -13.87
N LEU A 384 -3.41 -19.45 -12.89
CA LEU A 384 -3.18 -18.15 -12.28
C LEU A 384 -2.46 -17.27 -13.32
N ASP A 385 -2.85 -15.99 -13.38
CA ASP A 385 -2.30 -14.96 -14.29
C ASP A 385 -2.66 -15.10 -15.77
N HIS A 386 -3.89 -14.72 -16.12
CA HIS A 386 -4.21 -13.76 -17.21
C HIS A 386 -5.73 -13.72 -17.41
N ALA A 387 -6.44 -13.09 -16.48
CA ALA A 387 -7.81 -12.66 -16.76
C ALA A 387 -7.76 -11.56 -17.84
N LYS A 388 -7.95 -11.96 -19.10
CA LYS A 388 -8.36 -11.04 -20.18
C LYS A 388 -9.49 -10.15 -19.65
N PRO A 389 -9.50 -8.84 -19.94
CA PRO A 389 -10.58 -7.94 -19.52
C PRO A 389 -11.80 -8.16 -20.42
N THR A 390 -12.37 -9.36 -20.42
CA THR A 390 -13.67 -9.61 -20.99
C THR A 390 -14.70 -8.97 -20.05
N THR A 391 -15.06 -7.72 -20.37
CA THR A 391 -16.28 -7.06 -19.92
C THR A 391 -16.54 -7.23 -18.42
N ALA A 392 -15.68 -6.66 -17.58
CA ALA A 392 -16.10 -6.30 -16.24
C ALA A 392 -17.27 -5.32 -16.42
N ALA A 393 -18.50 -5.84 -16.30
CA ALA A 393 -19.73 -5.10 -16.53
C ALA A 393 -19.58 -3.72 -15.89
N LEU A 394 -19.84 -2.68 -16.69
CA LEU A 394 -19.83 -1.28 -16.33
C LEU A 394 -20.87 -1.06 -15.21
N MET A 395 -20.52 -1.46 -13.99
CA MET A 395 -21.40 -1.39 -12.82
C MET A 395 -21.07 -0.12 -12.06
N MET A 396 -21.93 0.87 -12.28
CA MET A 396 -22.12 2.01 -11.40
C MET A 396 -22.21 1.58 -9.93
N GLY A 397 -21.69 2.39 -9.01
CA GLY A 397 -21.77 2.15 -7.56
C GLY A 397 -20.60 1.37 -6.96
N ARG A 398 -19.66 0.89 -7.80
CA ARG A 398 -18.47 0.14 -7.35
C ARG A 398 -17.46 1.04 -6.64
N TYR A 399 -17.03 2.13 -7.28
CA TYR A 399 -16.05 3.05 -6.71
C TYR A 399 -16.75 4.08 -5.82
N SER A 400 -16.25 4.21 -4.59
CA SER A 400 -16.92 5.00 -3.55
C SER A 400 -15.93 5.56 -2.55
N HIS A 401 -16.26 6.67 -1.90
CA HIS A 401 -15.54 7.16 -0.72
C HIS A 401 -16.09 6.55 0.58
N GLY A 402 -17.28 5.93 0.54
CA GLY A 402 -17.93 5.36 1.72
C GLY A 402 -17.67 3.86 1.95
N THR A 403 -16.79 3.20 1.18
CA THR A 403 -16.51 1.76 1.32
C THR A 403 -15.03 1.44 1.27
N ALA A 404 -14.62 0.36 1.96
CA ALA A 404 -13.23 -0.10 1.96
C ALA A 404 -12.85 -0.95 0.72
N HIS A 405 -13.80 -1.67 0.10
CA HIS A 405 -13.52 -2.60 -1.01
C HIS A 405 -12.90 -1.91 -2.23
N LYS A 406 -13.49 -0.78 -2.64
CA LYS A 406 -13.13 0.02 -3.83
C LYS A 406 -13.06 1.50 -3.45
N PHE A 407 -12.31 1.77 -2.39
CA PHE A 407 -12.18 3.12 -1.84
C PHE A 407 -11.48 4.06 -2.83
N LEU A 408 -12.14 5.15 -3.21
CA LEU A 408 -11.60 6.15 -4.14
C LEU A 408 -10.37 6.89 -3.56
N GLY A 409 -10.24 6.97 -2.24
CA GLY A 409 -9.06 7.53 -1.59
C GLY A 409 -7.90 6.54 -1.39
N SER A 410 -8.03 5.28 -1.84
CA SER A 410 -6.92 4.32 -1.83
C SER A 410 -5.87 4.69 -2.89
N ALA A 411 -4.64 4.16 -2.80
CA ALA A 411 -3.60 4.41 -3.81
C ALA A 411 -4.10 4.12 -5.24
N ALA A 412 -4.71 2.94 -5.45
CA ALA A 412 -5.33 2.58 -6.73
C ALA A 412 -6.51 3.50 -7.12
N GLY A 413 -7.31 3.93 -6.15
CA GLY A 413 -8.40 4.88 -6.37
C GLY A 413 -7.90 6.27 -6.81
N THR A 414 -6.83 6.77 -6.19
CA THR A 414 -6.23 8.06 -6.55
C THR A 414 -5.59 8.02 -7.93
N GLU A 415 -4.97 6.91 -8.31
CA GLU A 415 -4.46 6.69 -9.67
C GLU A 415 -5.59 6.64 -10.70
N PHE A 416 -6.68 5.94 -10.36
CA PHE A 416 -7.88 5.90 -11.18
C PHE A 416 -8.47 7.30 -11.40
N VAL A 417 -8.61 8.13 -10.36
CA VAL A 417 -9.09 9.52 -10.50
C VAL A 417 -8.14 10.38 -11.33
N ARG A 418 -6.82 10.20 -11.19
CA ARG A 418 -5.82 10.91 -12.03
C ARG A 418 -5.95 10.57 -13.51
N SER A 419 -6.45 9.39 -13.85
CA SER A 419 -6.65 8.96 -15.25
C SER A 419 -7.75 9.74 -15.99
N PHE A 420 -8.59 10.50 -15.29
CA PHE A 420 -9.72 11.22 -15.87
C PHE A 420 -9.30 12.31 -16.84
N LYS A 421 -8.17 13.00 -16.57
CA LYS A 421 -7.59 14.04 -17.43
C LYS A 421 -8.60 15.13 -17.85
N LEU A 422 -9.50 15.54 -16.95
CA LEU A 422 -10.43 16.63 -17.19
C LEU A 422 -9.70 17.99 -17.25
N PRO A 423 -10.13 18.93 -18.09
CA PRO A 423 -9.62 20.30 -18.10
C PRO A 423 -9.77 20.96 -16.73
N ALA A 424 -8.82 21.80 -16.36
CA ALA A 424 -8.93 22.58 -15.12
C ALA A 424 -10.22 23.43 -15.15
N PRO A 425 -11.01 23.50 -14.06
CA PRO A 425 -12.26 24.26 -14.03
C PRO A 425 -12.12 25.71 -14.50
N ILE A 426 -11.01 26.36 -14.16
CA ILE A 426 -10.73 27.75 -14.57
C ILE A 426 -10.65 27.90 -16.10
N LYS A 427 -10.09 26.91 -16.80
CA LYS A 427 -10.01 26.90 -18.27
C LYS A 427 -11.39 26.71 -18.90
N LEU A 428 -12.28 25.96 -18.25
CA LEU A 428 -13.66 25.80 -18.69
C LEU A 428 -14.43 27.11 -18.50
N ALA A 429 -14.27 27.78 -17.35
CA ALA A 429 -14.89 29.08 -17.06
C ALA A 429 -14.45 30.15 -18.09
N ASP A 430 -13.15 30.23 -18.39
CA ASP A 430 -12.62 31.16 -19.40
C ASP A 430 -13.15 30.87 -20.81
N ARG A 431 -13.35 29.58 -21.14
CA ARG A 431 -13.92 29.18 -22.43
C ARG A 431 -15.41 29.48 -22.52
N LEU A 432 -16.16 29.28 -21.43
CA LEU A 432 -17.57 29.66 -21.33
C LEU A 432 -17.73 31.18 -21.48
N LYS A 433 -16.95 31.96 -20.72
CA LYS A 433 -16.95 33.42 -20.80
C LYS A 433 -16.69 33.91 -22.22
N ARG A 434 -15.69 33.34 -22.91
CA ARG A 434 -15.40 33.66 -24.32
C ARG A 434 -16.57 33.37 -25.25
N LYS A 435 -17.23 32.21 -25.12
CA LYS A 435 -18.40 31.83 -25.93
C LYS A 435 -19.57 32.79 -25.73
N LEU A 436 -19.92 33.07 -24.48
CA LEU A 436 -21.02 33.99 -24.16
C LEU A 436 -20.71 35.43 -24.60
N THR A 437 -19.45 35.85 -24.56
CA THR A 437 -19.06 37.19 -25.03
C THR A 437 -19.06 37.26 -26.57
N SER A 438 -18.65 36.19 -27.26
CA SER A 438 -18.68 36.16 -28.73
C SER A 438 -20.11 36.20 -29.27
N GLU A 439 -21.07 35.55 -28.61
CA GLU A 439 -22.49 35.61 -29.01
C GLU A 439 -23.09 37.02 -28.87
N LEU A 440 -22.67 37.79 -27.87
CA LEU A 440 -23.09 39.19 -27.70
C LEU A 440 -22.49 40.14 -28.76
N SER A 441 -21.42 39.71 -29.43
CA SER A 441 -20.71 40.52 -30.44
C SER A 441 -21.15 40.25 -31.88
N VAL A 442 -22.03 39.28 -32.12
CA VAL A 442 -22.68 39.09 -33.42
C VAL A 442 -23.83 40.11 -33.52
N PRO A 443 -23.71 41.18 -34.33
CA PRO A 443 -24.77 42.17 -34.45
C PRO A 443 -25.97 41.53 -35.18
N GLU A 444 -27.19 41.76 -34.70
CA GLU A 444 -28.45 41.34 -35.34
C GLU A 444 -28.67 41.90 -36.77
N TRP A 445 -27.73 42.66 -37.33
CA TRP A 445 -27.79 43.24 -38.67
C TRP A 445 -27.44 42.24 -39.80
N GLU A 446 -27.10 40.99 -39.48
CA GLU A 446 -26.81 39.93 -40.46
C GLU A 446 -28.03 39.02 -40.70
N VAL A 447 -29.23 39.61 -40.78
CA VAL A 447 -30.40 38.98 -41.42
C VAL A 447 -31.00 40.01 -42.37
N VAL A 448 -30.37 40.17 -43.54
CA VAL A 448 -31.09 40.70 -44.71
C VAL A 448 -31.90 39.53 -45.25
N GLU A 449 -33.23 39.62 -45.16
CA GLU A 449 -34.13 38.70 -45.86
C GLU A 449 -33.81 38.80 -47.36
N ASN A 450 -33.37 37.68 -47.95
CA ASN A 450 -33.09 37.55 -49.37
C ASN A 450 -34.40 37.53 -50.18
N GLY A 451 -35.15 38.64 -50.17
CA GLY A 451 -36.47 38.75 -50.82
C GLY A 451 -36.80 40.10 -51.45
N ASP A 452 -36.08 41.19 -51.17
CA ASP A 452 -36.49 42.55 -51.55
C ASP A 452 -35.78 43.13 -52.80
N TRP A 453 -35.46 42.29 -53.78
CA TRP A 453 -35.02 42.78 -55.10
C TRP A 453 -35.78 42.09 -56.24
N GLU A 454 -37.09 42.23 -56.27
CA GLU A 454 -37.82 42.14 -57.53
C GLU A 454 -37.68 43.48 -58.26
N VAL A 455 -36.88 43.50 -59.31
CA VAL A 455 -36.87 44.58 -60.29
C VAL A 455 -38.06 44.34 -61.22
N GLU A 456 -39.10 45.17 -61.12
CA GLU A 456 -40.12 45.29 -62.16
C GLU A 456 -39.43 45.85 -63.42
N GLU A 457 -39.29 45.00 -64.46
CA GLU A 457 -39.06 45.48 -65.83
C GLU A 457 -40.41 45.64 -66.53
N ALA A 458 -40.64 46.88 -67.00
CA ALA A 458 -41.76 47.33 -67.82
C ALA A 458 -41.46 47.25 -69.31
#